data_AF-A0A420Y673-F1
#
_entry.id   AF-A0A420Y673-F1
#
_cell.length_a   1.000
_cell.length_b   1.000
_cell.length_c   1.000
_cell.angle_alpha   90.00
_cell.angle_beta   90.00
_cell.angle_gamma   90.00
#
_symmetry.space_group_name_H-M   'P 1'
#
loop_
_entity.id
_entity.type
_entity.pdbx_description
1 polymer ?
#
loop_
_entity_poly.entity_id
_entity_poly.type
_entity_poly.pdbx_seq_one_letter_code
_entity_poly.pdbx_strand_id
1 'polypeptide(L)'
;MTLESCADFCAAYTYFGTEYGRECYCGNTIDGSSTTAPLSDCSMICAGSAVEYCGAGSRLELYSVAATSASSQMASSTTISSSISSSTTNPPTTSKSTSTTSTPNSLESTASSVTSSASTTGPSSTSITPTIRTSTTTPPSSTTSASTSTSSTSTTPTTLGHLPTISPFTLLGCYTEALSSRALTGPSYSDSSNSLSLCASFCSSYRYFGTEYSSECYCGNTLDSTSLPAPLADCSMTCSGNPLQYCGAGNRLELYINNATTTTLSPSPPSPSQKAVVSGAAGASWGFKSCCTEATDSRALTGASYADDEMTLESCARFCSAWGYFGTEYGRECYCGNGFGAGSVVTDGKECGMGCAGDAGELCGAAGRLSVYAKQLAG
;
A
#
# COMPACT_ATOMS: atom_id res chain seq x y z
N MET A 1 -2.82 -18.53 11.41
CA MET A 1 -4.17 -18.93 11.83
C MET A 1 -4.96 -19.31 10.60
N THR A 2 -5.51 -20.52 10.55
CA THR A 2 -6.52 -20.96 9.57
C THR A 2 -7.92 -20.93 10.20
N LEU A 3 -8.97 -21.04 9.39
CA LEU A 3 -10.33 -21.16 9.91
C LEU A 3 -10.49 -22.39 10.81
N GLU A 4 -9.89 -23.53 10.45
CA GLU A 4 -9.93 -24.76 11.23
C GLU A 4 -9.23 -24.58 12.58
N SER A 5 -8.07 -23.93 12.60
CA SER A 5 -7.35 -23.69 13.86
C SER A 5 -8.12 -22.77 14.81
N CYS A 6 -8.90 -21.82 14.29
CA CYS A 6 -9.75 -20.94 15.09
C CYS A 6 -11.02 -21.68 15.56
N ALA A 7 -11.63 -22.48 14.68
CA ALA A 7 -12.78 -23.33 15.03
C ALA A 7 -12.43 -24.32 16.15
N ASP A 8 -11.29 -24.99 16.06
CA ASP A 8 -10.79 -25.93 17.07
C ASP A 8 -10.52 -25.21 18.40
N PHE A 9 -9.89 -24.03 18.35
CA PHE A 9 -9.64 -23.21 19.53
C PHE A 9 -10.94 -22.76 20.22
N CYS A 10 -11.96 -22.42 19.43
CA CYS A 10 -13.26 -21.98 19.92
C CYS A 10 -14.29 -23.10 20.10
N ALA A 11 -13.89 -24.38 20.11
CA ALA A 11 -14.81 -25.52 20.12
C ALA A 11 -15.80 -25.56 21.31
N ALA A 12 -15.51 -24.85 22.41
CA ALA A 12 -16.39 -24.74 23.58
C ALA A 12 -17.44 -23.61 23.49
N TYR A 13 -17.44 -22.83 22.40
CA TYR A 13 -18.31 -21.69 22.19
C TYR A 13 -19.32 -21.95 21.07
N THR A 14 -20.38 -21.15 21.02
CA THR A 14 -21.43 -21.26 19.98
C THR A 14 -20.93 -20.70 18.64
N TYR A 15 -20.12 -19.65 18.69
CA TYR A 15 -19.58 -18.96 17.52
C TYR A 15 -18.07 -18.80 17.65
N PHE A 16 -17.42 -18.80 16.49
CA PHE A 16 -16.11 -18.22 16.33
C PHE A 16 -16.14 -17.20 15.20
N GLY A 17 -15.27 -16.21 15.27
CA GLY A 17 -15.10 -15.24 14.19
C GLY A 17 -13.63 -14.92 13.96
N THR A 18 -13.30 -14.56 12.73
CA THR A 18 -11.94 -14.19 12.34
C THR A 18 -11.89 -12.75 11.84
N GLU A 19 -10.87 -12.01 12.25
CA GLU A 19 -10.61 -10.62 11.83
C GLU A 19 -9.13 -10.43 11.47
N TYR A 20 -8.84 -9.43 10.64
CA TYR A 20 -7.48 -9.01 10.26
C TYR A 20 -6.58 -10.12 9.69
N GLY A 21 -7.15 -11.21 9.17
CA GLY A 21 -6.40 -12.35 8.66
C GLY A 21 -5.75 -13.22 9.75
N ARG A 22 -5.80 -12.83 11.03
CA ARG A 22 -4.99 -13.50 12.08
C ARG A 22 -5.56 -13.42 13.49
N GLU A 23 -6.76 -12.87 13.67
CA GLU A 23 -7.39 -12.75 14.98
C GLU A 23 -8.56 -13.74 15.05
N CYS A 24 -8.71 -14.39 16.20
CA CYS A 24 -9.74 -15.40 16.44
C CYS A 24 -10.52 -15.01 17.68
N TYR A 25 -11.83 -14.92 17.54
CA TYR A 25 -12.75 -14.51 18.59
C TYR A 25 -13.72 -15.64 18.86
N CYS A 26 -13.91 -15.99 20.13
CA CYS A 26 -14.88 -16.99 20.54
C CYS A 26 -16.01 -16.34 21.32
N GLY A 27 -17.26 -16.75 21.08
CA GLY A 27 -18.41 -16.15 21.76
C GLY A 27 -19.66 -17.04 21.75
N ASN A 28 -20.54 -16.82 22.73
CA ASN A 28 -21.83 -17.50 22.79
C ASN A 28 -23.00 -16.61 22.31
N THR A 29 -22.73 -15.32 22.12
CA THR A 29 -23.70 -14.31 21.71
C THR A 29 -23.03 -13.31 20.80
N ILE A 30 -23.77 -12.78 19.83
CA ILE A 30 -23.34 -11.65 19.00
C ILE A 30 -23.83 -10.37 19.68
N ASP A 31 -22.98 -9.36 19.80
CA ASP A 31 -23.35 -8.08 20.41
C ASP A 31 -24.47 -7.39 19.62
N GLY A 32 -25.46 -6.81 20.30
CA GLY A 32 -26.64 -6.22 19.66
C GLY A 32 -26.36 -4.97 18.81
N SER A 33 -25.17 -4.38 18.92
CA SER A 33 -24.68 -3.30 18.05
C SER A 33 -24.05 -3.80 16.75
N SER A 34 -23.82 -5.11 16.62
CA SER A 34 -23.25 -5.71 15.42
C SER A 34 -24.28 -5.71 14.29
N THR A 35 -23.83 -5.34 13.09
CA THR A 35 -24.66 -5.34 11.88
C THR A 35 -24.06 -6.29 10.85
N THR A 36 -24.92 -6.95 10.07
CA THR A 36 -24.49 -7.83 8.99
C THR A 36 -23.91 -7.00 7.83
N ALA A 37 -22.69 -7.32 7.43
CA ALA A 37 -22.04 -6.78 6.24
C ALA A 37 -22.01 -7.84 5.11
N PRO A 38 -21.84 -7.43 3.84
CA PRO A 38 -21.59 -8.38 2.75
C PRO A 38 -20.36 -9.26 3.03
N LEU A 39 -20.44 -10.55 2.66
CA LEU A 39 -19.32 -11.48 2.85
C LEU A 39 -18.07 -11.05 2.07
N SER A 40 -18.25 -10.34 0.95
CA SER A 40 -17.15 -9.76 0.16
C SER A 40 -16.28 -8.75 0.93
N ASP A 41 -16.80 -8.17 2.01
CA ASP A 41 -16.04 -7.25 2.86
C ASP A 41 -14.99 -8.00 3.71
N CYS A 42 -15.13 -9.33 3.87
CA CYS A 42 -14.16 -10.19 4.54
C CYS A 42 -13.12 -10.68 3.52
N SER A 43 -12.19 -9.79 3.16
CA SER A 43 -11.27 -10.00 2.04
C SER A 43 -9.80 -10.24 2.42
N MET A 44 -9.49 -10.34 3.72
CA MET A 44 -8.13 -10.65 4.18
C MET A 44 -7.91 -12.16 4.23
N ILE A 45 -6.86 -12.63 3.57
CA ILE A 45 -6.46 -14.04 3.59
C ILE A 45 -5.95 -14.43 4.99
N CYS A 46 -6.32 -15.62 5.44
CA CYS A 46 -5.85 -16.20 6.69
C CYS A 46 -4.32 -16.33 6.73
N ALA A 47 -3.68 -15.92 7.82
CA ALA A 47 -2.23 -16.01 7.98
C ALA A 47 -1.69 -17.45 7.93
N GLY A 48 -2.54 -18.45 8.16
CA GLY A 48 -2.20 -19.88 8.07
C GLY A 48 -2.67 -20.57 6.79
N SER A 49 -3.45 -19.92 5.92
CA SER A 49 -4.03 -20.54 4.72
C SER A 49 -4.07 -19.53 3.59
N ALA A 50 -3.51 -19.87 2.43
CA ALA A 50 -3.44 -18.97 1.27
C ALA A 50 -4.75 -18.89 0.47
N VAL A 51 -5.77 -19.65 0.85
CA VAL A 51 -7.00 -19.84 0.07
C VAL A 51 -8.28 -19.55 0.86
N GLU A 52 -8.15 -19.25 2.14
CA GLU A 52 -9.26 -18.90 3.02
C GLU A 52 -9.21 -17.42 3.38
N TYR A 53 -10.39 -16.82 3.51
CA TYR A 53 -10.54 -15.50 4.09
C TYR A 53 -10.75 -15.61 5.60
N CYS A 54 -10.19 -14.64 6.33
CA CYS A 54 -10.22 -14.51 7.78
C CYS A 54 -10.59 -13.06 8.14
N GLY A 55 -11.75 -12.61 7.67
CA GLY A 55 -12.27 -11.27 7.93
C GLY A 55 -11.58 -10.15 7.15
N ALA A 56 -11.67 -8.92 7.65
CA ALA A 56 -10.91 -7.75 7.22
C ALA A 56 -10.90 -6.69 8.34
N GLY A 57 -10.36 -5.49 8.09
CA GLY A 57 -10.35 -4.46 9.12
C GLY A 57 -11.77 -3.98 9.49
N SER A 58 -12.15 -4.12 10.76
CA SER A 58 -13.53 -3.87 11.24
C SER A 58 -14.57 -4.76 10.55
N ARG A 59 -14.19 -5.97 10.15
CA ARG A 59 -15.06 -6.98 9.52
C ARG A 59 -14.75 -8.35 10.08
N LEU A 60 -15.61 -8.78 10.99
CA LEU A 60 -15.56 -10.10 11.58
C LEU A 60 -16.28 -11.11 10.68
N GLU A 61 -15.53 -12.04 10.11
CA GLU A 61 -16.11 -13.18 9.39
C GLU A 61 -16.55 -14.23 10.40
N LEU A 62 -17.86 -14.41 10.56
CA LEU A 62 -18.47 -15.13 11.68
C LEU A 62 -18.98 -16.51 11.26
N TYR A 63 -18.68 -17.50 12.09
CA TYR A 63 -19.02 -18.91 11.91
C TYR A 63 -19.71 -19.47 13.16
N SER A 64 -20.64 -20.40 12.97
CA SER A 64 -21.21 -21.19 14.07
C SER A 64 -20.41 -22.48 14.25
N VAL A 65 -20.01 -22.81 15.48
CA VAL A 65 -19.39 -24.10 15.80
C VAL A 65 -20.47 -25.18 15.74
N ALA A 66 -20.36 -26.12 14.80
CA ALA A 66 -21.25 -27.26 14.77
C ALA A 66 -20.95 -28.17 15.97
N ALA A 67 -21.94 -28.41 16.83
CA ALA A 67 -21.78 -29.33 17.95
C ALA A 67 -21.52 -30.75 17.43
N THR A 68 -20.28 -31.21 17.54
CA THR A 68 -19.90 -32.61 17.28
C THR A 68 -20.49 -33.48 18.38
N SER A 69 -21.72 -33.93 18.15
CA SER A 69 -22.27 -35.08 18.87
C SER A 69 -21.37 -36.28 18.55
N ALA A 70 -20.76 -36.87 19.57
CA ALA A 70 -19.97 -38.08 19.41
C ALA A 70 -20.85 -39.23 18.87
N SER A 71 -20.32 -39.90 17.84
CA SER A 71 -20.65 -41.24 17.34
C SER A 71 -21.53 -41.39 16.07
N SER A 72 -20.83 -41.89 15.03
CA SER A 72 -21.18 -42.99 14.10
C SER A 72 -22.19 -42.79 12.94
N GLN A 73 -21.61 -42.98 11.74
CA GLN A 73 -22.12 -43.62 10.51
C GLN A 73 -22.97 -42.83 9.48
N MET A 74 -22.40 -42.80 8.26
CA MET A 74 -22.98 -42.93 6.91
C MET A 74 -24.36 -42.36 6.60
N ALA A 75 -24.43 -41.41 5.65
CA ALA A 75 -25.01 -41.61 4.31
C ALA A 75 -25.12 -40.28 3.53
N SER A 76 -24.95 -40.39 2.21
CA SER A 76 -25.14 -39.37 1.18
C SER A 76 -26.52 -38.71 1.18
N SER A 77 -26.60 -37.45 0.72
CA SER A 77 -27.32 -37.03 -0.51
C SER A 77 -27.74 -35.55 -0.48
N THR A 78 -27.43 -34.89 -1.59
CA THR A 78 -28.12 -33.81 -2.32
C THR A 78 -29.43 -33.27 -1.75
N THR A 79 -29.57 -31.93 -1.60
CA THR A 79 -30.52 -31.10 -2.37
C THR A 79 -30.48 -29.61 -2.00
N ILE A 80 -30.62 -28.82 -3.06
CA ILE A 80 -30.85 -27.37 -3.14
C ILE A 80 -32.22 -27.02 -2.55
N SER A 81 -32.36 -25.91 -1.82
CA SER A 81 -33.42 -24.92 -2.05
C SER A 81 -33.30 -23.65 -1.21
N SER A 82 -33.36 -22.56 -1.96
CA SER A 82 -33.63 -21.16 -1.62
C SER A 82 -34.92 -20.93 -0.83
N SER A 83 -34.93 -19.89 0.01
CA SER A 83 -36.14 -19.12 0.28
C SER A 83 -35.83 -17.66 0.60
N ILE A 84 -36.32 -16.81 -0.30
CA ILE A 84 -36.47 -15.36 -0.21
C ILE A 84 -37.59 -15.06 0.80
N SER A 85 -37.45 -14.02 1.59
CA SER A 85 -38.60 -13.28 2.12
C SER A 85 -38.24 -11.83 2.39
N SER A 86 -38.91 -10.97 1.63
CA SER A 86 -38.92 -9.53 1.71
C SER A 86 -39.96 -9.06 2.72
N SER A 87 -39.73 -7.97 3.43
CA SER A 87 -40.82 -7.12 3.90
C SER A 87 -40.37 -5.68 4.08
N THR A 88 -40.86 -4.87 3.16
CA THR A 88 -41.00 -3.41 3.16
C THR A 88 -41.89 -2.92 4.30
N THR A 89 -41.52 -1.79 4.93
CA THR A 89 -42.46 -0.68 5.23
C THR A 89 -41.67 0.58 5.57
N ASN A 90 -42.05 1.68 4.90
CA ASN A 90 -41.64 3.06 5.13
C ASN A 90 -42.94 3.87 5.43
N PRO A 91 -42.91 5.20 5.62
CA PRO A 91 -42.61 6.02 6.82
C PRO A 91 -43.89 6.77 7.30
N PRO A 92 -43.85 7.89 8.09
CA PRO A 92 -43.56 9.23 7.53
C PRO A 92 -42.96 10.33 8.47
N THR A 93 -42.23 11.29 7.85
CA THR A 93 -42.19 12.79 7.99
C THR A 93 -42.35 13.46 9.38
N THR A 94 -41.75 14.58 9.83
CA THR A 94 -41.28 15.88 9.26
C THR A 94 -40.79 16.70 10.49
N SER A 95 -39.71 17.49 10.53
CA SER A 95 -39.68 18.96 10.26
C SER A 95 -38.44 19.63 10.92
N LYS A 96 -37.69 20.40 10.12
CA LYS A 96 -37.24 21.80 10.31
C LYS A 96 -36.95 22.36 11.74
N SER A 97 -35.74 22.89 11.98
CA SER A 97 -35.44 24.35 12.16
C SER A 97 -34.10 24.64 12.88
N THR A 98 -33.27 25.43 12.18
CA THR A 98 -32.47 26.62 12.54
C THR A 98 -32.02 26.96 13.98
N SER A 99 -30.76 27.47 14.03
CA SER A 99 -30.23 28.66 14.74
C SER A 99 -29.42 28.53 16.06
N THR A 100 -28.11 28.85 15.93
CA THR A 100 -27.28 29.83 16.67
C THR A 100 -27.03 29.70 18.20
N THR A 101 -25.76 29.74 18.65
CA THR A 101 -25.03 30.96 19.13
C THR A 101 -23.78 30.62 19.98
N SER A 102 -22.69 31.36 19.71
CA SER A 102 -21.60 31.86 20.58
C SER A 102 -20.65 30.95 21.37
N THR A 103 -19.35 31.15 21.12
CA THR A 103 -18.38 31.74 22.09
C THR A 103 -17.18 32.34 21.34
N PRO A 104 -16.76 33.59 21.61
CA PRO A 104 -15.39 34.04 21.35
C PRO A 104 -14.63 34.25 22.66
N ASN A 105 -13.32 34.01 22.67
CA ASN A 105 -12.40 34.81 23.48
C ASN A 105 -10.97 34.71 22.92
N SER A 106 -10.48 35.88 22.52
CA SER A 106 -9.08 36.17 22.18
C SER A 106 -8.31 36.58 23.45
N LEU A 107 -6.98 36.56 23.36
CA LEU A 107 -5.99 37.58 23.78
C LEU A 107 -4.62 36.88 23.81
N GLU A 108 -3.70 37.18 22.87
CA GLU A 108 -2.60 38.18 22.95
C GLU A 108 -1.58 37.87 24.07
N SER A 109 -0.25 37.94 23.87
CA SER A 109 0.56 39.01 23.24
C SER A 109 1.85 38.45 22.59
N THR A 110 2.27 38.88 21.39
CA THR A 110 3.17 40.04 21.07
C THR A 110 4.58 39.89 21.69
N ALA A 111 5.62 39.41 21.00
CA ALA A 111 6.39 39.96 19.87
C ALA A 111 7.26 41.20 20.21
N SER A 112 8.54 41.10 19.83
CA SER A 112 9.57 42.14 19.56
C SER A 112 10.89 41.82 20.29
N SER A 113 12.09 41.94 19.73
CA SER A 113 12.52 42.63 18.50
C SER A 113 14.04 42.45 18.26
N VAL A 114 14.46 42.58 16.98
CA VAL A 114 15.63 43.33 16.41
C VAL A 114 17.07 43.00 16.86
N THR A 115 18.16 43.13 16.09
CA THR A 115 18.49 43.34 14.66
C THR A 115 20.01 43.12 14.53
N SER A 116 20.43 42.71 13.34
CA SER A 116 21.77 42.48 12.79
C SER A 116 22.85 43.56 13.03
N SER A 117 24.13 43.14 13.10
CA SER A 117 25.19 43.40 12.06
C SER A 117 26.61 43.67 12.58
N ALA A 118 27.57 43.00 11.92
CA ALA A 118 28.85 43.51 11.38
C ALA A 118 30.12 43.74 12.26
N SER A 119 31.11 42.86 12.03
CA SER A 119 32.44 43.14 11.40
C SER A 119 33.67 43.63 12.20
N THR A 120 34.83 43.25 11.60
CA THR A 120 36.25 43.67 11.75
C THR A 120 37.08 42.80 12.71
N THR A 121 38.32 42.33 12.43
CA THR A 121 39.48 42.78 11.62
C THR A 121 40.40 41.59 11.18
N GLY A 122 41.22 41.75 10.12
CA GLY A 122 42.39 40.88 9.78
C GLY A 122 43.73 41.53 10.23
N PRO A 123 44.93 41.27 9.64
CA PRO A 123 45.49 40.13 8.85
C PRO A 123 46.99 39.77 9.18
N SER A 124 47.64 38.95 8.33
CA SER A 124 49.12 38.74 8.08
C SER A 124 49.80 37.52 8.80
N SER A 125 50.76 36.73 8.29
CA SER A 125 51.76 36.83 7.18
C SER A 125 52.37 35.45 6.79
N THR A 126 52.53 35.20 5.48
CA THR A 126 53.76 34.89 4.68
C THR A 126 54.77 33.73 4.99
N SER A 127 54.92 32.83 3.98
CA SER A 127 56.13 32.12 3.42
C SER A 127 56.85 31.05 4.27
N ILE A 128 57.47 29.97 3.76
CA ILE A 128 58.35 29.74 2.59
C ILE A 128 58.51 28.22 2.31
N THR A 129 58.62 27.85 1.04
CA THR A 129 59.15 26.57 0.47
C THR A 129 60.69 26.48 0.64
N PRO A 130 61.37 25.31 0.50
CA PRO A 130 61.69 24.77 -0.83
C PRO A 130 61.79 23.22 -0.99
N THR A 131 61.81 22.89 -2.27
CA THR A 131 61.89 21.66 -3.08
C THR A 131 63.21 20.85 -2.99
N ILE A 132 63.20 19.53 -3.29
CA ILE A 132 63.94 18.85 -4.41
C ILE A 132 64.01 17.30 -4.29
N ARG A 133 63.50 16.63 -5.36
CA ARG A 133 63.89 15.40 -6.14
C ARG A 133 64.52 14.18 -5.40
N THR A 134 64.32 12.92 -5.80
CA THR A 134 64.49 12.33 -7.15
C THR A 134 63.97 10.87 -7.22
N SER A 135 63.67 10.44 -8.45
CA SER A 135 63.16 9.17 -9.00
C SER A 135 64.04 7.90 -8.87
N THR A 136 63.43 6.70 -9.03
CA THR A 136 63.89 5.54 -9.86
C THR A 136 62.88 4.36 -9.78
N THR A 137 62.18 4.01 -10.86
CA THR A 137 62.35 2.87 -11.82
C THR A 137 61.73 1.51 -11.43
N THR A 138 60.84 1.02 -12.30
CA THR A 138 60.14 -0.30 -12.46
C THR A 138 61.11 -1.42 -12.92
N PRO A 139 60.76 -2.73 -13.17
CA PRO A 139 59.46 -3.34 -13.55
C PRO A 139 59.24 -4.81 -13.00
N PRO A 140 58.53 -5.74 -13.70
CA PRO A 140 57.23 -6.30 -13.32
C PRO A 140 57.28 -7.75 -12.76
N SER A 141 56.16 -8.26 -12.24
CA SER A 141 55.98 -9.71 -12.06
C SER A 141 54.51 -10.11 -12.24
N SER A 142 54.35 -11.13 -13.07
CA SER A 142 53.12 -11.75 -13.55
C SER A 142 52.62 -12.85 -12.62
N THR A 143 51.30 -13.08 -12.69
CA THR A 143 50.58 -14.36 -12.48
C THR A 143 50.74 -15.08 -11.15
N THR A 144 49.64 -15.23 -10.39
CA THR A 144 48.94 -16.51 -10.20
C THR A 144 47.58 -16.23 -9.55
N SER A 145 46.49 -16.50 -10.28
CA SER A 145 45.14 -16.55 -9.75
C SER A 145 44.99 -17.83 -8.92
N ALA A 146 44.97 -17.71 -7.59
CA ALA A 146 44.51 -18.76 -6.72
C ALA A 146 43.00 -18.56 -6.49
N SER A 147 42.20 -19.32 -7.22
CA SER A 147 40.78 -19.50 -6.99
C SER A 147 40.57 -20.25 -5.69
N THR A 148 40.36 -19.52 -4.59
CA THR A 148 39.86 -20.10 -3.34
C THR A 148 38.36 -20.31 -3.50
N SER A 149 37.97 -21.55 -3.77
CA SER A 149 36.59 -22.01 -3.65
C SER A 149 36.21 -22.03 -2.17
N THR A 150 35.65 -20.94 -1.68
CA THR A 150 35.06 -20.90 -0.34
C THR A 150 33.71 -21.59 -0.40
N SER A 151 33.68 -22.84 0.05
CA SER A 151 32.46 -23.58 0.32
C SER A 151 31.59 -22.80 1.30
N SER A 152 30.33 -22.54 0.91
CA SER A 152 29.33 -21.86 1.71
C SER A 152 28.81 -22.75 2.84
N THR A 153 29.53 -22.78 3.96
CA THR A 153 28.97 -23.24 5.22
C THR A 153 28.13 -22.11 5.82
N SER A 154 26.81 -22.34 5.91
CA SER A 154 25.87 -21.54 6.69
C SER A 154 26.28 -21.59 8.17
N THR A 155 26.90 -20.52 8.67
CA THR A 155 27.20 -20.34 10.09
C THR A 155 26.16 -19.42 10.70
N THR A 156 25.40 -19.92 11.66
CA THR A 156 24.52 -19.12 12.51
C THR A 156 25.35 -18.05 13.24
N PRO A 157 24.96 -16.75 13.24
CA PRO A 157 25.70 -15.72 13.94
C PRO A 157 25.63 -15.92 15.46
N THR A 158 26.78 -15.89 16.13
CA THR A 158 26.91 -16.03 17.59
C THR A 158 26.96 -14.67 18.31
N THR A 159 27.00 -13.57 17.56
CA THR A 159 27.18 -12.20 18.07
C THR A 159 26.15 -11.29 17.44
N LEU A 160 25.58 -10.38 18.23
CA LEU A 160 24.63 -9.36 17.76
C LEU A 160 25.28 -8.49 16.67
N GLY A 161 24.60 -8.35 15.54
CA GLY A 161 25.02 -7.43 14.50
C GLY A 161 24.06 -7.38 13.31
N HIS A 162 24.39 -6.49 12.38
CA HIS A 162 23.77 -6.45 11.06
C HIS A 162 24.30 -7.61 10.22
N LEU A 163 23.40 -8.45 9.70
CA LEU A 163 23.80 -9.60 8.91
C LEU A 163 24.00 -9.15 7.46
N PRO A 164 25.20 -9.26 6.88
CA PRO A 164 25.42 -8.78 5.51
C PRO A 164 24.61 -9.54 4.45
N THR A 165 24.15 -10.76 4.77
CA THR A 165 23.47 -11.64 3.80
C THR A 165 22.46 -12.54 4.50
N ILE A 166 21.26 -12.60 3.94
CA ILE A 166 20.19 -13.55 4.27
C ILE A 166 19.70 -14.12 2.94
N SER A 167 20.32 -15.21 2.49
CA SER A 167 20.10 -15.74 1.13
C SER A 167 18.60 -15.86 0.79
N PRO A 168 18.13 -15.32 -0.36
CA PRO A 168 18.91 -14.74 -1.48
C PRO A 168 19.24 -13.24 -1.37
N PHE A 169 18.95 -12.60 -0.25
CA PHE A 169 19.10 -11.16 -0.07
C PHE A 169 20.45 -10.73 0.51
N THR A 170 20.88 -9.53 0.15
CA THR A 170 22.06 -8.85 0.69
C THR A 170 21.64 -7.58 1.40
N LEU A 171 22.26 -7.25 2.54
CA LEU A 171 21.96 -6.01 3.27
C LEU A 171 22.33 -4.81 2.41
N LEU A 172 21.36 -3.92 2.19
CA LEU A 172 21.57 -2.66 1.48
C LEU A 172 21.93 -1.53 2.45
N GLY A 173 21.38 -1.54 3.67
CA GLY A 173 21.71 -0.60 4.74
C GLY A 173 20.50 -0.21 5.58
N CYS A 174 20.65 0.84 6.38
CA CYS A 174 19.54 1.47 7.10
C CYS A 174 18.94 2.58 6.25
N TYR A 175 17.61 2.64 6.16
CA TYR A 175 16.87 3.60 5.33
C TYR A 175 15.76 4.27 6.14
N THR A 176 15.41 5.51 5.80
CA THR A 176 14.26 6.19 6.42
C THR A 176 12.94 5.66 5.87
N GLU A 177 11.87 5.81 6.64
CA GLU A 177 10.52 5.81 6.06
C GLU A 177 10.35 6.94 5.03
N ALA A 178 9.33 6.82 4.19
CA ALA A 178 8.98 7.86 3.22
C ALA A 178 8.23 9.02 3.90
N LEU A 179 8.24 10.21 3.28
CA LEU A 179 7.73 11.44 3.90
C LEU A 179 6.21 11.44 4.16
N SER A 180 5.44 10.64 3.42
CA SER A 180 3.97 10.60 3.53
C SER A 180 3.40 9.20 3.23
N SER A 181 4.26 8.17 3.25
CA SER A 181 3.94 6.80 2.86
C SER A 181 4.92 5.82 3.52
N ARG A 182 4.77 4.53 3.21
CA ARG A 182 5.74 3.51 3.59
C ARG A 182 6.89 3.46 2.59
N ALA A 183 8.11 3.23 3.07
CA ALA A 183 9.29 3.04 2.21
C ALA A 183 9.12 1.85 1.24
N LEU A 184 8.48 0.78 1.70
CA LEU A 184 8.06 -0.38 0.91
C LEU A 184 6.55 -0.55 1.02
N THR A 185 5.87 -0.67 -0.12
CA THR A 185 4.40 -0.67 -0.23
C THR A 185 3.80 -2.04 -0.56
N GLY A 186 4.61 -3.10 -0.57
CA GLY A 186 4.12 -4.47 -0.74
C GLY A 186 3.54 -5.04 0.57
N PRO A 187 3.35 -6.36 0.63
CA PRO A 187 2.85 -7.03 1.83
C PRO A 187 3.71 -6.78 3.05
N SER A 188 3.09 -6.78 4.22
CA SER A 188 3.76 -6.58 5.50
C SER A 188 3.09 -7.36 6.62
N TYR A 189 3.82 -7.62 7.69
CA TYR A 189 3.28 -8.14 8.95
C TYR A 189 3.96 -7.49 10.16
N SER A 190 3.36 -7.67 11.34
CA SER A 190 3.99 -7.41 12.64
C SER A 190 3.82 -8.62 13.54
N ASP A 191 4.91 -9.19 14.04
CA ASP A 191 4.92 -10.44 14.81
C ASP A 191 6.01 -10.41 15.90
N SER A 192 5.70 -10.87 17.11
CA SER A 192 6.65 -10.91 18.24
C SER A 192 7.78 -11.93 18.07
N SER A 193 7.70 -12.81 17.08
CA SER A 193 8.72 -13.77 16.70
C SER A 193 9.52 -13.33 15.47
N ASN A 194 9.36 -12.07 15.00
CA ASN A 194 10.03 -11.58 13.79
C ASN A 194 11.55 -11.77 13.86
N SER A 195 12.14 -12.15 12.72
CA SER A 195 13.57 -12.28 12.51
C SER A 195 13.90 -12.00 11.05
N LEU A 196 15.16 -11.71 10.74
CA LEU A 196 15.57 -11.45 9.36
C LEU A 196 15.25 -12.62 8.42
N SER A 197 15.40 -13.88 8.89
CA SER A 197 15.08 -15.07 8.10
C SER A 197 13.59 -15.25 7.85
N LEU A 198 12.75 -14.90 8.82
CA LEU A 198 11.28 -14.95 8.65
C LEU A 198 10.83 -13.90 7.65
N CYS A 199 11.32 -12.66 7.80
CA CYS A 199 10.99 -11.59 6.89
C CYS A 199 11.49 -11.86 5.47
N ALA A 200 12.73 -12.37 5.31
CA ALA A 200 13.27 -12.78 4.02
C ALA A 200 12.45 -13.90 3.36
N SER A 201 11.94 -14.85 4.14
CA SER A 201 11.12 -15.95 3.62
C SER A 201 9.75 -15.45 3.15
N PHE A 202 9.11 -14.60 3.96
CA PHE A 202 7.84 -13.93 3.62
C PHE A 202 7.96 -13.11 2.34
N CYS A 203 9.07 -12.38 2.19
CA CYS A 203 9.32 -11.52 1.03
C CYS A 203 10.08 -12.23 -0.11
N SER A 204 10.14 -13.57 -0.13
CA SER A 204 10.97 -14.31 -1.10
C SER A 204 10.65 -14.03 -2.56
N SER A 205 9.41 -13.62 -2.88
CA SER A 205 8.96 -13.21 -4.20
C SER A 205 9.12 -11.71 -4.50
N TYR A 206 9.81 -10.96 -3.64
CA TYR A 206 9.98 -9.51 -3.76
C TYR A 206 11.46 -9.13 -3.89
N ARG A 207 11.71 -8.00 -4.55
CA ARG A 207 13.06 -7.45 -4.71
C ARG A 207 13.66 -7.00 -3.39
N TYR A 208 12.85 -6.43 -2.51
CA TYR A 208 13.26 -5.89 -1.23
C TYR A 208 12.46 -6.55 -0.11
N PHE A 209 13.14 -6.74 1.02
CA PHE A 209 12.48 -6.80 2.31
C PHE A 209 13.14 -5.78 3.24
N GLY A 210 12.36 -5.27 4.18
CA GLY A 210 12.86 -4.42 5.24
C GLY A 210 12.18 -4.73 6.56
N THR A 211 12.92 -4.62 7.64
CA THR A 211 12.39 -4.78 9.00
C THR A 211 12.38 -3.46 9.72
N GLU A 212 11.29 -3.19 10.45
CA GLU A 212 11.13 -2.01 11.31
C GLU A 212 10.68 -2.43 12.71
N TYR A 213 10.96 -1.58 13.70
CA TYR A 213 10.36 -1.64 15.04
C TYR A 213 10.45 -3.01 15.74
N SER A 214 11.53 -3.78 15.52
CA SER A 214 11.77 -5.14 16.05
C SER A 214 10.83 -6.25 15.55
N SER A 215 9.55 -5.96 15.35
CA SER A 215 8.51 -6.94 15.05
C SER A 215 7.95 -6.85 13.63
N GLU A 216 8.27 -5.78 12.90
CA GLU A 216 7.62 -5.50 11.63
C GLU A 216 8.48 -5.95 10.45
N CYS A 217 7.82 -6.41 9.41
CA CYS A 217 8.41 -6.85 8.15
C CYS A 217 7.62 -6.25 6.99
N TYR A 218 8.33 -5.73 5.99
CA TYR A 218 7.78 -5.10 4.81
C TYR A 218 8.45 -5.66 3.56
N CYS A 219 7.67 -6.00 2.55
CA CYS A 219 8.16 -6.41 1.25
C CYS A 219 7.93 -5.29 0.23
N GLY A 220 8.74 -5.26 -0.83
CA GLY A 220 8.48 -4.35 -1.94
C GLY A 220 9.32 -4.67 -3.16
N ASN A 221 8.85 -4.24 -4.33
CA ASN A 221 9.65 -4.29 -5.56
C ASN A 221 10.31 -2.96 -5.89
N THR A 222 9.84 -1.89 -5.27
CA THR A 222 10.34 -0.53 -5.40
C THR A 222 10.56 0.05 -4.01
N LEU A 223 11.61 0.83 -3.86
CA LEU A 223 11.83 1.69 -2.70
C LEU A 223 11.29 3.08 -3.05
N ASP A 224 10.51 3.68 -2.15
CA ASP A 224 10.01 5.05 -2.35
C ASP A 224 11.17 6.03 -2.56
N SER A 225 11.04 6.95 -3.51
CA SER A 225 12.09 7.92 -3.86
C SER A 225 12.49 8.88 -2.73
N THR A 226 11.63 9.02 -1.71
CA THR A 226 11.87 9.84 -0.52
C THR A 226 12.43 9.04 0.66
N SER A 227 12.55 7.71 0.53
CA SER A 227 13.28 6.86 1.48
C SER A 227 14.77 6.99 1.21
N LEU A 228 15.50 7.59 2.16
CA LEU A 228 16.92 7.93 2.00
C LEU A 228 17.79 7.05 2.89
N PRO A 229 19.04 6.76 2.48
CA PRO A 229 20.00 6.08 3.35
C PRO A 229 20.22 6.85 4.67
N ALA A 230 20.24 6.12 5.77
CA ALA A 230 20.57 6.58 7.11
C ALA A 230 21.85 5.88 7.61
N PRO A 231 22.52 6.42 8.65
CA PRO A 231 23.61 5.72 9.32
C PRO A 231 23.15 4.32 9.75
N LEU A 232 23.93 3.28 9.45
CA LEU A 232 23.55 1.89 9.76
C LEU A 232 23.23 1.69 11.25
N ALA A 233 23.95 2.40 12.13
CA ALA A 233 23.75 2.39 13.56
C ALA A 233 22.37 2.93 14.03
N ASP A 234 21.63 3.65 13.18
CA ASP A 234 20.26 4.08 13.49
C ASP A 234 19.30 2.88 13.55
N CYS A 235 19.58 1.80 12.81
CA CYS A 235 18.82 0.56 12.84
C CYS A 235 19.24 -0.32 14.03
N SER A 236 18.98 0.13 15.24
CA SER A 236 19.56 -0.42 16.48
C SER A 236 18.62 -1.31 17.31
N MET A 237 17.37 -1.53 16.87
CA MET A 237 16.43 -2.39 17.59
C MET A 237 16.67 -3.85 17.23
N THR A 238 16.76 -4.72 18.23
CA THR A 238 16.93 -6.16 18.00
C THR A 238 15.64 -6.79 17.50
N CYS A 239 15.73 -7.82 16.66
CA CYS A 239 14.55 -8.56 16.23
C CYS A 239 13.83 -9.21 17.42
N SER A 240 12.51 -9.10 17.44
CA SER A 240 11.66 -9.60 18.53
C SER A 240 11.77 -11.11 18.74
N GLY A 241 11.96 -11.88 17.65
CA GLY A 241 12.22 -13.32 17.69
C GLY A 241 13.68 -13.74 17.62
N ASN A 242 14.62 -12.79 17.48
CA ASN A 242 16.05 -13.11 17.47
C ASN A 242 16.91 -11.95 18.01
N PRO A 243 17.35 -11.99 19.28
CA PRO A 243 18.10 -10.90 19.89
C PRO A 243 19.56 -10.79 19.40
N LEU A 244 20.01 -11.64 18.47
CA LEU A 244 21.34 -11.58 17.86
C LEU A 244 21.33 -10.86 16.49
N GLN A 245 20.21 -10.28 16.10
CA GLN A 245 20.04 -9.60 14.82
C GLN A 245 19.35 -8.26 15.05
N TYR A 246 19.69 -7.26 14.24
CA TYR A 246 18.96 -5.99 14.19
C TYR A 246 17.78 -6.08 13.21
N CYS A 247 16.68 -5.42 13.57
CA CYS A 247 15.43 -5.35 12.83
C CYS A 247 14.91 -3.89 12.80
N GLY A 248 15.76 -2.98 12.33
CA GLY A 248 15.42 -1.57 12.12
C GLY A 248 15.38 -0.73 13.40
N ALA A 249 14.62 0.36 13.36
CA ALA A 249 14.21 1.19 14.51
C ALA A 249 12.98 2.03 14.12
N GLY A 250 12.50 2.92 15.00
CA GLY A 250 11.39 3.83 14.64
C GLY A 250 11.73 4.74 13.46
N ASN A 251 10.94 4.69 12.38
CA ASN A 251 11.19 5.34 11.09
C ASN A 251 12.55 4.95 10.46
N ARG A 252 13.02 3.73 10.70
CA ARG A 252 14.29 3.20 10.22
C ARG A 252 14.13 1.75 9.78
N LEU A 253 14.14 1.55 8.46
CA LEU A 253 14.13 0.22 7.85
C LEU A 253 15.54 -0.34 7.76
N GLU A 254 15.76 -1.52 8.33
CA GLU A 254 16.91 -2.32 7.94
C GLU A 254 16.58 -3.06 6.65
N LEU A 255 17.14 -2.58 5.54
CA LEU A 255 16.70 -2.90 4.19
C LEU A 255 17.65 -3.89 3.50
N TYR A 256 17.08 -4.93 2.91
CA TYR A 256 17.77 -5.98 2.19
C TYR A 256 17.26 -6.08 0.75
N ILE A 257 18.14 -6.45 -0.18
CA ILE A 257 17.84 -6.54 -1.61
C ILE A 257 18.19 -7.92 -2.17
N ASN A 258 17.30 -8.48 -2.98
CA ASN A 258 17.54 -9.69 -3.74
C ASN A 258 18.06 -9.33 -5.14
N ASN A 259 19.36 -9.52 -5.36
CA ASN A 259 20.02 -9.20 -6.63
C ASN A 259 19.70 -10.21 -7.76
N ALA A 260 19.03 -11.33 -7.47
CA ALA A 260 18.62 -12.32 -8.46
C ALA A 260 17.25 -12.02 -9.11
N THR A 261 16.50 -11.04 -8.61
CA THR A 261 15.15 -10.70 -9.10
C THR A 261 15.12 -9.88 -10.40
N THR A 262 16.25 -9.66 -11.07
CA THR A 262 16.29 -8.84 -12.30
C THR A 262 15.74 -9.52 -13.57
N THR A 263 15.33 -10.80 -13.54
CA THR A 263 15.00 -11.49 -14.81
C THR A 263 13.71 -12.32 -14.86
N THR A 264 13.03 -12.68 -13.76
CA THR A 264 11.82 -13.54 -13.88
C THR A 264 10.78 -13.36 -12.77
N LEU A 265 10.30 -12.15 -12.50
CA LEU A 265 9.11 -11.97 -11.67
C LEU A 265 8.03 -11.21 -12.41
N SER A 266 6.83 -11.76 -12.26
CA SER A 266 5.52 -11.13 -12.42
C SER A 266 5.59 -9.60 -12.40
N PRO A 267 4.94 -8.90 -13.34
CA PRO A 267 4.95 -7.45 -13.35
C PRO A 267 4.53 -6.96 -11.96
N SER A 268 5.34 -6.08 -11.36
CA SER A 268 4.83 -5.17 -10.34
C SER A 268 3.46 -4.67 -10.82
N PRO A 269 2.42 -4.59 -9.98
CA PRO A 269 1.24 -3.82 -10.37
C PRO A 269 1.80 -2.47 -10.86
N PRO A 270 1.52 -2.10 -12.12
CA PRO A 270 2.07 -0.87 -12.67
C PRO A 270 1.70 0.25 -11.71
N SER A 271 2.65 1.14 -11.44
CA SER A 271 2.30 2.39 -10.76
C SER A 271 1.08 2.98 -11.47
N PRO A 272 0.02 3.39 -10.72
CA PRO A 272 -1.22 3.79 -11.33
C PRO A 272 -0.94 4.84 -12.41
N SER A 273 -1.41 4.59 -13.62
CA SER A 273 -1.10 5.44 -14.77
C SER A 273 -2.35 5.84 -15.52
N GLN A 274 -2.25 6.95 -16.27
CA GLN A 274 -3.31 7.30 -17.21
C GLN A 274 -3.30 6.26 -18.34
N LYS A 275 -4.37 5.46 -18.44
CA LYS A 275 -4.45 4.45 -19.50
C LYS A 275 -4.49 5.16 -20.85
N ALA A 276 -3.60 4.81 -21.78
CA ALA A 276 -3.59 5.49 -23.08
C ALA A 276 -4.86 5.21 -23.91
N VAL A 277 -5.39 3.98 -23.85
CA VAL A 277 -6.57 3.55 -24.61
C VAL A 277 -7.45 2.64 -23.75
N VAL A 278 -8.73 2.99 -23.62
CA VAL A 278 -9.74 2.24 -22.88
C VAL A 278 -10.68 1.57 -23.87
N SER A 279 -10.97 0.29 -23.64
CA SER A 279 -11.92 -0.47 -24.44
C SER A 279 -13.36 -0.23 -23.96
N GLY A 280 -14.25 0.08 -24.89
CA GLY A 280 -15.67 0.32 -24.66
C GLY A 280 -16.57 -0.80 -25.21
N ALA A 281 -17.88 -0.59 -25.12
CA ALA A 281 -18.86 -1.52 -25.69
C ALA A 281 -18.79 -1.56 -27.23
N ALA A 282 -19.16 -2.69 -27.82
CA ALA A 282 -19.32 -2.88 -29.27
C ALA A 282 -18.08 -2.50 -30.12
N GLY A 283 -16.87 -2.72 -29.57
CA GLY A 283 -15.61 -2.44 -30.28
C GLY A 283 -15.22 -0.96 -30.32
N ALA A 284 -15.93 -0.07 -29.62
CA ALA A 284 -15.50 1.31 -29.44
C ALA A 284 -14.22 1.36 -28.60
N SER A 285 -13.28 2.22 -28.98
CA SER A 285 -12.10 2.54 -28.17
C SER A 285 -12.09 4.02 -27.81
N TRP A 286 -11.44 4.34 -26.71
CA TRP A 286 -11.37 5.69 -26.17
C TRP A 286 -9.92 6.03 -25.85
N GLY A 287 -9.42 7.14 -26.38
CA GLY A 287 -8.06 7.61 -26.10
C GLY A 287 -8.06 8.58 -24.92
N PHE A 288 -7.09 8.46 -24.02
CA PHE A 288 -6.87 9.50 -23.00
C PHE A 288 -6.59 10.83 -23.70
N LYS A 289 -7.40 11.84 -23.37
CA LYS A 289 -7.31 13.16 -23.98
C LYS A 289 -6.53 14.12 -23.11
N SER A 290 -6.96 14.29 -21.85
CA SER A 290 -6.38 15.28 -20.94
C SER A 290 -6.93 15.14 -19.53
N CYS A 291 -6.19 15.65 -18.55
CA CYS A 291 -6.76 16.01 -17.25
C CYS A 291 -7.46 17.38 -17.37
N CYS A 292 -8.68 17.50 -16.87
CA CYS A 292 -9.47 18.74 -16.96
C CYS A 292 -10.02 19.15 -15.59
N THR A 293 -10.17 20.45 -15.34
CA THR A 293 -10.93 20.94 -14.19
C THR A 293 -12.43 20.76 -14.40
N GLU A 294 -13.19 20.85 -13.31
CA GLU A 294 -14.61 21.18 -13.37
C GLU A 294 -14.87 22.51 -14.11
N ALA A 295 -16.11 22.70 -14.57
CA ALA A 295 -16.54 23.93 -15.23
C ALA A 295 -16.90 25.02 -14.19
N THR A 296 -16.99 26.28 -14.63
CA THR A 296 -17.42 27.36 -13.73
C THR A 296 -18.90 27.16 -13.39
N ASP A 297 -19.19 27.02 -12.09
CA ASP A 297 -20.53 26.80 -11.54
C ASP A 297 -21.32 25.62 -12.16
N SER A 298 -20.61 24.65 -12.77
CA SER A 298 -21.24 23.54 -13.49
C SER A 298 -20.27 22.37 -13.67
N ARG A 299 -20.78 21.25 -14.23
CA ARG A 299 -19.96 20.07 -14.51
C ARG A 299 -19.15 20.22 -15.79
N ALA A 300 -17.92 19.72 -15.79
CA ALA A 300 -17.09 19.68 -17.00
C ALA A 300 -17.75 18.87 -18.12
N LEU A 301 -18.37 17.73 -17.80
CA LEU A 301 -19.18 16.94 -18.71
C LEU A 301 -20.63 16.92 -18.18
N THR A 302 -21.56 17.45 -18.97
CA THR A 302 -22.94 17.74 -18.54
C THR A 302 -23.97 16.70 -19.02
N GLY A 303 -23.52 15.58 -19.57
CA GLY A 303 -24.36 14.49 -20.03
C GLY A 303 -24.77 13.55 -18.88
N ALA A 304 -24.83 12.26 -19.17
CA ALA A 304 -25.15 11.24 -18.16
C ALA A 304 -24.01 11.08 -17.15
N SER A 305 -24.34 10.66 -15.92
CA SER A 305 -23.34 10.38 -14.89
C SER A 305 -23.82 9.31 -13.91
N TYR A 306 -22.88 8.62 -13.28
CA TYR A 306 -23.13 7.76 -12.12
C TYR A 306 -21.88 7.68 -11.24
N ALA A 307 -22.02 7.16 -10.03
CA ALA A 307 -20.91 6.86 -9.14
C ALA A 307 -21.01 5.41 -8.68
N ASP A 308 -19.87 4.77 -8.49
CA ASP A 308 -19.75 3.36 -8.14
C ASP A 308 -18.44 3.11 -7.40
N ASP A 309 -18.50 2.34 -6.32
CA ASP A 309 -17.32 2.07 -5.48
C ASP A 309 -16.41 0.98 -6.10
N GLU A 310 -16.81 0.38 -7.22
CA GLU A 310 -16.02 -0.51 -8.10
C GLU A 310 -15.75 0.17 -9.46
N MET A 311 -15.65 1.50 -9.51
CA MET A 311 -15.44 2.24 -10.76
C MET A 311 -14.16 1.81 -11.49
N THR A 312 -14.28 1.50 -12.77
CA THR A 312 -13.16 1.28 -13.71
C THR A 312 -13.30 2.20 -14.92
N LEU A 313 -12.20 2.43 -15.66
CA LEU A 313 -12.28 3.18 -16.90
C LEU A 313 -13.19 2.47 -17.91
N GLU A 314 -13.15 1.13 -17.97
CA GLU A 314 -13.98 0.31 -18.85
C GLU A 314 -15.46 0.36 -18.49
N SER A 315 -15.83 0.40 -17.21
CA SER A 315 -17.23 0.55 -16.80
C SER A 315 -17.78 1.92 -17.22
N CYS A 316 -17.01 2.98 -17.01
CA CYS A 316 -17.39 4.32 -17.42
C CYS A 316 -17.47 4.44 -18.97
N ALA A 317 -16.51 3.86 -19.68
CA ALA A 317 -16.50 3.83 -21.15
C ALA A 317 -17.71 3.09 -21.75
N ARG A 318 -18.17 1.99 -21.14
CA ARG A 318 -19.38 1.27 -21.56
C ARG A 318 -20.63 2.10 -21.30
N PHE A 319 -20.74 2.69 -20.12
CA PHE A 319 -21.87 3.55 -19.76
C PHE A 319 -21.99 4.75 -20.69
N CYS A 320 -20.87 5.40 -21.01
CA CYS A 320 -20.83 6.57 -21.90
C CYS A 320 -20.82 6.22 -23.40
N SER A 321 -21.22 5.01 -23.79
CA SER A 321 -21.18 4.55 -25.19
C SER A 321 -21.99 5.40 -26.18
N ALA A 322 -23.00 6.15 -25.72
CA ALA A 322 -23.76 7.09 -26.55
C ALA A 322 -23.12 8.49 -26.71
N TRP A 323 -21.99 8.75 -26.04
CA TRP A 323 -21.37 10.07 -25.95
C TRP A 323 -20.01 10.13 -26.67
N GLY A 324 -19.51 11.34 -26.90
CA GLY A 324 -18.18 11.60 -27.49
C GLY A 324 -17.04 11.60 -26.48
N TYR A 325 -17.34 11.92 -25.21
CA TYR A 325 -16.40 11.98 -24.09
C TYR A 325 -16.94 11.19 -22.89
N PHE A 326 -16.03 10.56 -22.17
CA PHE A 326 -16.26 10.22 -20.76
C PHE A 326 -15.14 10.81 -19.91
N GLY A 327 -15.42 11.04 -18.65
CA GLY A 327 -14.45 11.50 -17.68
C GLY A 327 -14.71 10.88 -16.32
N THR A 328 -13.65 10.57 -15.60
CA THR A 328 -13.72 10.02 -14.24
C THR A 328 -13.20 11.02 -13.23
N GLU A 329 -13.89 11.18 -12.11
CA GLU A 329 -13.51 12.03 -10.97
C GLU A 329 -13.51 11.23 -9.68
N TYR A 330 -12.67 11.64 -8.72
CA TYR A 330 -12.65 11.12 -7.36
C TYR A 330 -12.51 9.59 -7.24
N GLY A 331 -11.92 8.94 -8.24
CA GLY A 331 -11.72 7.48 -8.26
C GLY A 331 -12.98 6.65 -8.48
N ARG A 332 -14.17 7.22 -8.26
CA ARG A 332 -15.46 6.50 -8.19
C ARG A 332 -16.57 7.09 -9.04
N GLU A 333 -16.36 8.24 -9.66
CA GLU A 333 -17.41 8.98 -10.35
C GLU A 333 -17.17 8.99 -11.86
N CYS A 334 -18.23 8.77 -12.63
CA CYS A 334 -18.21 8.72 -14.09
C CYS A 334 -19.16 9.77 -14.67
N TYR A 335 -18.67 10.52 -15.66
CA TYR A 335 -19.39 11.57 -16.35
C TYR A 335 -19.26 11.41 -17.85
N CYS A 336 -20.34 11.62 -18.58
CA CYS A 336 -20.39 11.55 -20.04
C CYS A 336 -20.69 12.94 -20.62
N GLY A 337 -20.26 13.20 -21.85
CA GLY A 337 -20.61 14.44 -22.54
C GLY A 337 -20.23 14.43 -24.01
N ASN A 338 -20.78 15.39 -24.77
CA ASN A 338 -20.39 15.65 -26.17
C ASN A 338 -19.51 16.90 -26.31
N GLY A 339 -19.21 17.56 -25.19
CA GLY A 339 -18.40 18.76 -25.11
C GLY A 339 -18.16 19.13 -23.65
N PHE A 340 -17.37 20.17 -23.43
CA PHE A 340 -16.99 20.65 -22.12
C PHE A 340 -17.85 21.83 -21.67
N GLY A 341 -18.23 21.86 -20.39
CA GLY A 341 -18.87 23.00 -19.76
C GLY A 341 -17.98 24.25 -19.80
N ALA A 342 -18.60 25.43 -19.86
CA ALA A 342 -17.88 26.70 -19.93
C ALA A 342 -16.97 26.89 -18.70
N GLY A 343 -15.70 27.16 -18.92
CA GLY A 343 -14.71 27.35 -17.84
C GLY A 343 -13.97 26.07 -17.43
N SER A 344 -14.30 24.90 -17.96
CA SER A 344 -13.45 23.71 -17.82
C SER A 344 -12.16 23.90 -18.63
N VAL A 345 -11.01 23.71 -17.98
CA VAL A 345 -9.69 23.91 -18.60
C VAL A 345 -8.83 22.65 -18.47
N VAL A 346 -7.94 22.45 -19.43
CA VAL A 346 -6.93 21.38 -19.39
C VAL A 346 -5.86 21.73 -18.35
N THR A 347 -5.45 20.75 -17.55
CA THR A 347 -4.41 20.88 -16.53
C THR A 347 -3.26 19.90 -16.79
N ASP A 348 -2.25 19.93 -15.93
CA ASP A 348 -1.21 18.90 -15.96
C ASP A 348 -1.84 17.51 -15.67
N GLY A 349 -1.44 16.50 -16.44
CA GLY A 349 -1.94 15.13 -16.30
C GLY A 349 -1.71 14.53 -14.91
N LYS A 350 -0.70 15.02 -14.19
CA LYS A 350 -0.37 14.62 -12.81
C LYS A 350 -1.41 15.07 -11.78
N GLU A 351 -2.23 16.07 -12.10
CA GLU A 351 -3.31 16.51 -11.19
C GLU A 351 -4.48 15.50 -11.16
N CYS A 352 -4.56 14.60 -12.14
CA CYS A 352 -5.49 13.48 -12.15
C CYS A 352 -4.80 12.21 -11.64
N GLY A 353 -4.36 12.26 -10.38
CA GLY A 353 -3.52 11.23 -9.74
C GLY A 353 -4.24 10.24 -8.81
N MET A 354 -5.56 10.25 -8.76
CA MET A 354 -6.35 9.33 -7.93
C MET A 354 -6.59 8.01 -8.67
N GLY A 355 -6.37 6.88 -8.00
CA GLY A 355 -6.65 5.55 -8.56
C GLY A 355 -8.15 5.30 -8.74
N CYS A 356 -8.51 4.45 -9.71
CA CYS A 356 -9.88 3.96 -9.86
C CYS A 356 -10.24 3.02 -8.70
N ALA A 357 -11.47 3.13 -8.19
CA ALA A 357 -11.92 2.36 -7.03
C ALA A 357 -11.98 0.85 -7.32
N GLY A 358 -12.38 0.47 -8.55
CA GLY A 358 -12.39 -0.91 -9.03
C GLY A 358 -11.15 -1.36 -9.81
N ASP A 359 -10.18 -0.46 -10.04
CA ASP A 359 -8.88 -0.81 -10.66
C ASP A 359 -7.77 0.15 -10.19
N ALA A 360 -7.06 -0.26 -9.14
CA ALA A 360 -5.98 0.53 -8.58
C ALA A 360 -4.78 0.71 -9.54
N GLY A 361 -4.70 -0.02 -10.66
CA GLY A 361 -3.65 0.14 -11.68
C GLY A 361 -3.86 1.37 -12.59
N GLU A 362 -5.01 2.03 -12.49
CA GLU A 362 -5.45 3.08 -13.41
C GLU A 362 -5.84 4.36 -12.68
N LEU A 363 -5.67 5.50 -13.35
CA LEU A 363 -6.00 6.81 -12.79
C LEU A 363 -7.39 7.30 -13.21
N CYS A 364 -8.25 7.53 -12.22
CA CYS A 364 -9.64 7.99 -12.35
C CYS A 364 -9.84 9.41 -11.78
N GLY A 365 -9.06 10.37 -12.27
CA GLY A 365 -9.20 11.78 -11.93
C GLY A 365 -8.55 12.16 -10.60
N ALA A 366 -9.09 13.17 -9.93
CA ALA A 366 -8.84 13.56 -8.53
C ALA A 366 -9.95 14.53 -8.07
N ALA A 367 -9.82 15.13 -6.88
CA ALA A 367 -10.78 16.14 -6.42
C ALA A 367 -10.78 17.38 -7.34
N GLY A 368 -11.91 17.66 -7.99
CA GLY A 368 -12.05 18.77 -8.95
C GLY A 368 -11.27 18.56 -10.24
N ARG A 369 -10.89 17.32 -10.57
CA ARG A 369 -10.04 16.95 -11.72
C ARG A 369 -10.55 15.69 -12.39
N LEU A 370 -10.80 15.77 -13.69
CA LEU A 370 -11.35 14.68 -14.49
C LEU A 370 -10.27 14.12 -15.40
N SER A 371 -10.00 12.82 -15.30
CA SER A 371 -9.30 12.10 -16.36
C SER A 371 -10.27 11.94 -17.52
N VAL A 372 -10.08 12.69 -18.61
CA VAL A 372 -11.02 12.72 -19.74
C VAL A 372 -10.51 11.88 -20.91
N TYR A 373 -11.42 11.07 -21.45
CA TYR A 373 -11.19 10.18 -22.58
C TYR A 373 -12.13 10.55 -23.73
N ALA A 374 -11.59 10.54 -24.95
CA ALA A 374 -12.33 10.86 -26.17
C ALA A 374 -12.55 9.59 -26.99
N LYS A 375 -13.77 9.38 -27.50
CA LYS A 375 -14.08 8.25 -28.35
C LYS A 375 -13.24 8.35 -29.64
N GLN A 376 -12.56 7.27 -29.98
CA GLN A 376 -11.84 7.16 -31.24
C GLN A 376 -12.83 6.76 -32.34
N LEU A 377 -12.73 7.43 -33.50
CA LEU A 377 -13.52 7.04 -34.67
C LEU A 377 -12.94 5.74 -35.21
N ALA A 378 -13.79 4.74 -35.45
CA ALA A 378 -13.41 3.53 -36.17
C ALA A 378 -12.99 3.94 -37.60
N GLY A 379 -11.73 3.67 -37.93
CA GLY A 379 -11.15 3.94 -39.25
C GLY A 379 -11.67 3.01 -40.33
#